data_AF-A0A533W623-F1
#
_entry.id   AF-A0A533W623-F1
#
_cell.length_a   1.000
_cell.length_b   1.000
_cell.length_c   1.000
_cell.angle_alpha   90.00
_cell.angle_beta   90.00
_cell.angle_gamma   90.00
#
_symmetry.space_group_name_H-M   'P 1'
#
loop_
_entity.id
_entity.type
_entity.pdbx_description
1 polymer ?
#
loop_
_entity_poly.entity_id
_entity_poly.type
_entity_poly.pdbx_seq_one_letter_code
_entity_poly.pdbx_strand_id
1 'polypeptide(L)'
;MVRLKKNFSFVLSPKAPYNFELTAKKPAGWDLFTPFEFFEEGTMWTALYVDGMLVGLKLRSAGETDSPRISVTAFLAREPDDKEETIKGVLAEKLGVNDELSQFYGFARRDPILKHAVDDLYGMHDTLGGSVFD
;
A
#
# COMPACT_ATOMS: atom_id res chain seq x y z
N MET A 1 -15.26 -19.43 -12.71
CA MET A 1 -14.60 -18.91 -11.49
C MET A 1 -13.09 -19.03 -11.68
N VAL A 2 -12.36 -17.91 -11.72
CA VAL A 2 -10.90 -17.89 -11.84
C VAL A 2 -10.28 -18.36 -10.52
N ARG A 3 -9.26 -19.22 -10.57
CA ARG A 3 -8.52 -19.69 -9.37
C ARG A 3 -7.09 -19.18 -9.42
N LEU A 4 -6.67 -18.42 -8.40
CA LEU A 4 -5.32 -17.88 -8.27
C LEU A 4 -4.42 -18.86 -7.51
N LYS A 5 -3.84 -19.85 -8.20
CA LYS A 5 -3.08 -20.94 -7.58
C LYS A 5 -1.58 -20.66 -7.48
N LYS A 6 -1.06 -19.80 -8.34
CA LYS A 6 0.36 -19.44 -8.37
C LYS A 6 0.57 -18.25 -7.46
N ASN A 7 1.72 -18.18 -6.81
CA ASN A 7 2.05 -17.07 -5.95
C ASN A 7 3.55 -16.87 -5.85
N PHE A 8 3.94 -15.63 -5.55
CA PHE A 8 5.28 -15.26 -5.17
C PHE A 8 5.20 -14.20 -4.07
N SER A 9 6.26 -14.08 -3.29
CA SER A 9 6.32 -13.13 -2.18
C SER A 9 7.56 -12.25 -2.26
N PHE A 10 7.43 -11.02 -1.79
CA PHE A 10 8.50 -10.05 -1.71
C PHE A 10 8.21 -9.04 -0.59
N VAL A 11 9.19 -8.18 -0.32
CA VAL A 11 9.07 -7.11 0.68
C VAL A 11 9.22 -5.78 -0.02
N LEU A 12 8.32 -4.85 0.29
CA LEU A 12 8.49 -3.42 -0.01
C LEU A 12 9.01 -2.72 1.24
N SER A 13 9.93 -1.79 1.05
CA SER A 13 10.55 -1.00 2.12
C SER A 13 10.25 0.48 1.88
N PRO A 14 9.10 0.99 2.35
CA PRO A 14 8.77 2.41 2.21
C PRO A 14 9.85 3.31 2.83
N LYS A 15 9.94 4.55 2.37
CA LYS A 15 10.74 5.55 3.08
C LYS A 15 10.04 5.96 4.37
N ALA A 16 10.81 6.04 5.45
CA ALA A 16 10.28 6.45 6.75
C ALA A 16 9.93 7.96 6.77
N PRO A 17 8.92 8.37 7.54
CA PRO A 17 8.00 7.51 8.30
C PRO A 17 6.87 6.94 7.43
N TYR A 18 6.49 5.67 7.61
CA TYR A 18 5.36 5.06 6.90
C TYR A 18 4.55 4.13 7.80
N ASN A 19 3.24 4.38 7.93
CA ASN A 19 2.31 3.57 8.71
C ASN A 19 1.33 2.86 7.77
N PHE A 20 1.53 1.55 7.58
CA PHE A 20 0.71 0.76 6.66
C PHE A 20 -0.77 0.74 7.02
N GLU A 21 -1.13 0.70 8.30
CA GLU A 21 -2.53 0.65 8.72
C GLU A 21 -3.25 1.97 8.40
N LEU A 22 -2.62 3.11 8.70
CA LEU A 22 -3.20 4.42 8.37
C LEU A 22 -3.32 4.63 6.84
N THR A 23 -2.37 4.11 6.08
CA THR A 23 -2.36 4.20 4.60
C THR A 23 -3.38 3.27 3.95
N ALA A 24 -3.47 2.02 4.42
CA ALA A 24 -4.33 0.99 3.85
C ALA A 24 -5.78 1.07 4.35
N LYS A 25 -5.99 1.47 5.61
CA LYS A 25 -7.31 1.64 6.22
C LYS A 25 -7.49 3.10 6.62
N LYS A 26 -7.73 3.94 5.62
CA LYS A 26 -7.84 5.39 5.82
C LYS A 26 -8.97 5.69 6.82
N PRO A 27 -8.77 6.59 7.80
CA PRO A 27 -9.80 6.93 8.79
C PRO A 27 -11.13 7.43 8.19
N ALA A 28 -11.07 7.99 6.96
CA ALA A 28 -12.25 8.43 6.21
C ALA A 28 -13.10 7.27 5.63
N GLY A 29 -12.65 6.01 5.77
CA GLY A 29 -13.36 4.83 5.27
C GLY A 29 -13.22 4.62 3.77
N TRP A 30 -12.19 5.20 3.14
CA TRP A 30 -11.92 4.99 1.72
C TRP A 30 -11.13 3.71 1.50
N ASP A 31 -11.53 2.99 0.47
CA ASP A 31 -10.81 1.82 0.00
C ASP A 31 -9.43 2.23 -0.56
N LEU A 32 -8.44 1.35 -0.42
CA LEU A 32 -7.12 1.49 -0.96
C LEU A 32 -7.13 1.25 -2.47
N PHE A 33 -7.64 0.11 -2.91
CA PHE A 33 -7.70 -0.26 -4.34
C PHE A 33 -9.10 -0.62 -4.83
N THR A 34 -9.90 -1.31 -4.02
CA THR A 34 -11.22 -1.80 -4.44
C THR A 34 -12.18 -1.83 -3.26
N PRO A 35 -13.51 -1.70 -3.47
CA PRO A 35 -14.51 -1.81 -2.39
C PRO A 35 -14.69 -3.22 -1.81
N PHE A 36 -13.95 -4.20 -2.31
CA PHE A 36 -14.01 -5.59 -1.85
C PHE A 36 -12.78 -5.99 -1.03
N GLU A 37 -11.98 -5.01 -0.62
CA GLU A 37 -10.83 -5.26 0.22
C GLU A 37 -11.23 -5.57 1.66
N PHE A 38 -10.41 -6.37 2.32
CA PHE A 38 -10.62 -6.82 3.68
C PHE A 38 -9.37 -6.53 4.50
N PHE A 39 -9.52 -5.84 5.62
CA PHE A 39 -8.42 -5.52 6.53
C PHE A 39 -8.68 -6.10 7.91
N GLU A 40 -7.79 -6.97 8.36
CA GLU A 40 -7.86 -7.60 9.68
C GLU A 40 -6.44 -7.85 10.22
N GLU A 41 -6.23 -7.56 11.49
CA GLU A 41 -4.96 -7.82 12.21
C GLU A 41 -3.70 -7.33 11.46
N GLY A 42 -3.72 -6.09 10.95
CA GLY A 42 -2.59 -5.49 10.24
C GLY A 42 -2.30 -6.09 8.86
N THR A 43 -3.26 -6.88 8.34
CA THR A 43 -3.18 -7.54 7.04
C THR A 43 -4.32 -7.06 6.15
N MET A 44 -3.99 -6.65 4.93
CA MET A 44 -4.93 -6.29 3.87
C MET A 44 -4.99 -7.42 2.84
N TRP A 45 -6.18 -7.82 2.46
CA TRP A 45 -6.46 -8.66 1.30
C TRP A 45 -7.22 -7.84 0.27
N THR A 46 -6.69 -7.78 -0.95
CA THR A 46 -7.26 -6.96 -2.03
C THR A 46 -6.87 -7.55 -3.38
N ALA A 47 -7.24 -6.90 -4.48
CA ALA A 47 -6.83 -7.30 -5.82
C ALA A 47 -6.59 -6.08 -6.70
N LEU A 48 -5.75 -6.25 -7.72
CA LEU A 48 -5.46 -5.23 -8.72
C LEU A 48 -5.43 -5.86 -10.12
N TYR A 49 -5.75 -5.06 -11.14
CA TYR A 49 -5.40 -5.38 -12.51
C TYR A 49 -4.03 -4.76 -12.83
N VAL A 50 -3.09 -5.62 -13.22
CA VAL A 50 -1.74 -5.22 -13.67
C VAL A 50 -1.56 -5.75 -15.09
N ASP A 51 -1.38 -4.87 -16.08
CA ASP A 51 -1.28 -5.23 -17.50
C ASP A 51 -2.38 -6.19 -17.98
N GLY A 52 -3.63 -5.94 -17.59
CA GLY A 52 -4.77 -6.79 -17.95
C GLY A 52 -4.82 -8.15 -17.24
N MET A 53 -3.95 -8.39 -16.26
CA MET A 53 -3.96 -9.58 -15.41
C MET A 53 -4.53 -9.24 -14.03
N LEU A 54 -5.50 -10.05 -13.57
CA LEU A 54 -5.97 -9.99 -12.19
C LEU A 54 -4.92 -10.57 -11.25
N VAL A 55 -4.49 -9.77 -10.27
CA VAL A 55 -3.54 -10.12 -9.23
C VAL A 55 -4.23 -10.02 -7.87
N GLY A 56 -4.38 -11.15 -7.18
CA GLY A 56 -4.81 -11.15 -5.77
C GLY A 56 -3.63 -10.79 -4.87
N LEU A 57 -3.89 -10.06 -3.79
CA LEU A 57 -2.84 -9.52 -2.94
C LEU A 57 -3.14 -9.80 -1.47
N LYS A 58 -2.10 -10.19 -0.76
CA LYS A 58 -2.04 -10.16 0.71
C LYS A 58 -0.89 -9.27 1.11
N LEU A 59 -1.20 -8.15 1.76
CA LEU A 59 -0.24 -7.15 2.22
C LEU A 59 -0.25 -7.15 3.74
N ARG A 60 0.91 -7.18 4.38
CA ARG A 60 1.00 -7.17 5.85
C ARG A 60 2.11 -6.24 6.32
N SER A 61 1.82 -5.43 7.33
CA SER A 61 2.86 -4.68 8.03
C SER A 61 3.85 -5.64 8.72
N ALA A 62 5.14 -5.49 8.44
CA ALA A 62 6.23 -6.31 8.96
C ALA A 62 7.37 -5.48 9.58
N GLY A 63 7.11 -4.20 9.83
CA GLY A 63 8.05 -3.25 10.43
C GLY A 63 7.32 -2.17 11.21
N GLU A 64 8.09 -1.22 11.73
CA GLU A 64 7.60 -0.08 12.52
C GLU A 64 7.52 1.17 11.64
N THR A 65 6.79 2.20 12.07
CA THR A 65 6.62 3.44 11.29
C THR A 65 7.93 4.08 10.85
N ASP A 66 8.95 4.11 11.70
CA ASP A 66 10.26 4.69 11.39
C ASP A 66 11.25 3.67 10.76
N SER A 67 10.85 2.41 10.60
CA SER A 67 11.62 1.38 9.89
C SER A 67 10.68 0.43 9.12
N PRO A 68 9.90 0.98 8.17
CA PRO A 68 8.73 0.31 7.63
C PRO A 68 9.12 -0.83 6.69
N ARG A 69 8.34 -1.91 6.75
CA ARG A 69 8.41 -3.04 5.82
C ARG A 69 7.01 -3.56 5.58
N ILE A 70 6.69 -3.86 4.33
CA ILE A 70 5.43 -4.46 3.93
C ILE A 70 5.75 -5.80 3.27
N SER A 71 5.30 -6.89 3.89
CA SER A 71 5.34 -8.20 3.26
C SER A 71 4.18 -8.32 2.28
N VAL A 72 4.49 -8.72 1.05
CA VAL A 72 3.52 -8.90 -0.03
C VAL A 72 3.54 -10.34 -0.50
N THR A 73 2.37 -10.94 -0.62
CA THR A 73 2.16 -12.16 -1.41
C THR A 73 1.18 -11.84 -2.53
N ALA A 74 1.63 -12.04 -3.77
CA ALA A 74 0.81 -11.88 -4.97
C ALA A 74 0.32 -13.26 -5.43
N PHE A 75 -0.96 -13.34 -5.80
CA PHE A 75 -1.64 -14.56 -6.24
C PHE A 75 -2.11 -14.40 -7.68
N LEU A 76 -1.80 -15.40 -8.52
CA LEU A 76 -1.98 -15.35 -9.96
C LEU A 76 -2.67 -16.62 -10.49
N ALA A 77 -3.41 -16.47 -11.59
CA ALA A 77 -4.06 -17.59 -12.27
C ALA A 77 -3.08 -18.48 -13.06
N ARG A 78 -1.98 -17.89 -13.53
CA ARG A 78 -0.91 -18.51 -14.31
C ARG A 78 0.45 -18.12 -13.73
N GLU A 79 1.53 -18.72 -14.24
CA GLU A 79 2.88 -18.36 -13.80
C GLU A 79 3.12 -16.85 -13.98
N PRO A 80 3.88 -16.22 -13.08
CA PRO A 80 4.16 -14.79 -13.15
C PRO A 80 4.98 -14.38 -14.37
N ASP A 81 5.62 -15.32 -15.09
CA ASP A 81 6.57 -15.03 -16.17
C ASP A 81 7.51 -13.86 -15.81
N ASP A 82 7.60 -12.84 -16.66
CA ASP A 82 8.36 -11.60 -16.44
C ASP A 82 7.57 -10.50 -15.69
N LYS A 83 6.35 -10.79 -15.22
CA LYS A 83 5.44 -9.82 -14.61
C LYS A 83 5.71 -9.54 -13.13
N GLU A 84 6.57 -10.32 -12.46
CA GLU A 84 6.88 -10.07 -11.04
C GLU A 84 7.39 -8.64 -10.81
N GLU A 85 8.31 -8.17 -11.66
CA GLU A 85 8.91 -6.84 -11.52
C GLU A 85 7.91 -5.73 -11.84
N THR A 86 7.03 -5.96 -12.83
CA THR A 86 5.92 -5.05 -13.13
C THR A 86 4.96 -4.94 -11.94
N ILE A 87 4.59 -6.06 -11.32
CA ILE A 87 3.71 -6.08 -10.14
C ILE A 87 4.36 -5.34 -8.96
N LYS A 88 5.65 -5.58 -8.69
CA LYS A 88 6.41 -4.86 -7.66
C LYS A 88 6.42 -3.35 -7.93
N GLY A 89 6.71 -2.94 -9.16
CA GLY A 89 6.74 -1.54 -9.56
C GLY A 89 5.40 -0.84 -9.38
N VAL A 90 4.31 -1.44 -9.88
CA VAL A 90 2.95 -0.90 -9.72
C VAL A 90 2.56 -0.79 -8.25
N LEU A 91 2.88 -1.79 -7.43
CA LEU A 91 2.59 -1.74 -5.99
C LEU A 91 3.44 -0.70 -5.27
N ALA A 92 4.72 -0.56 -5.64
CA ALA A 92 5.61 0.43 -5.06
C ALA A 92 5.12 1.85 -5.34
N GLU A 93 4.65 2.11 -6.56
CA GLU A 93 4.04 3.37 -6.96
C GLU A 93 2.72 3.61 -6.22
N LYS A 94 1.78 2.66 -6.27
CA LYS A 94 0.44 2.82 -5.67
C LYS A 94 0.46 2.99 -4.15
N LEU A 95 1.42 2.37 -3.47
CA LEU A 95 1.60 2.46 -2.03
C LEU A 95 2.53 3.62 -1.62
N GLY A 96 3.02 4.45 -2.55
CA GLY A 96 3.90 5.57 -2.22
C GLY A 96 5.23 5.16 -1.57
N VAL A 97 5.77 3.99 -1.93
CA VAL A 97 6.95 3.39 -1.26
C VAL A 97 8.16 4.32 -1.30
N ASN A 98 8.31 5.11 -2.37
CA ASN A 98 9.47 5.98 -2.56
C ASN A 98 9.24 7.44 -2.14
N ASP A 99 8.04 7.76 -1.64
CA ASP A 99 7.64 9.11 -1.30
C ASP A 99 8.37 9.59 -0.04
N GLU A 100 8.78 10.86 -0.03
CA GLU A 100 9.51 11.45 1.09
C GLU A 100 8.66 12.47 1.82
N LEU A 101 8.17 12.10 3.01
CA LEU A 101 7.35 12.99 3.84
C LEU A 101 8.17 13.94 4.72
N SER A 102 9.50 13.83 4.74
CA SER A 102 10.36 14.61 5.66
C SER A 102 10.17 16.12 5.53
N GLN A 103 10.05 16.63 4.30
CA GLN A 103 9.80 18.06 4.05
C GLN A 103 8.39 18.48 4.48
N PHE A 104 7.39 17.64 4.21
CA PHE A 104 6.01 17.86 4.64
C PHE A 104 5.91 17.97 6.17
N TYR A 105 6.45 17.00 6.91
CA TYR A 105 6.47 17.05 8.37
C TYR A 105 7.26 18.24 8.91
N GLY A 106 8.36 18.60 8.25
CA GLY A 106 9.17 19.76 8.63
C GLY A 106 8.37 21.07 8.59
N PHE A 107 7.49 21.26 7.60
CA PHE A 107 6.59 22.41 7.55
C PHE A 107 5.38 22.23 8.49
N ALA A 108 4.67 21.11 8.39
CA ALA A 108 3.39 20.90 9.06
C ALA A 108 3.49 20.95 10.60
N ARG A 109 4.62 20.48 11.19
CA ARG A 109 4.86 20.59 12.63
C ARG A 109 5.01 22.03 13.14
N ARG A 110 5.32 22.98 12.26
CA ARG A 110 5.43 24.41 12.59
C ARG A 110 4.13 25.16 12.39
N ASP A 111 3.18 24.58 11.68
CA ASP A 111 1.86 25.17 11.45
C ASP A 111 0.96 24.95 12.69
N PRO A 112 0.25 25.99 13.17
CA PRO A 112 -0.53 25.92 14.40
C PRO A 112 -1.71 24.94 14.33
N ILE A 113 -2.21 24.61 13.14
CA ILE A 113 -3.34 23.70 12.93
C ILE A 113 -2.81 22.31 12.56
N LEU A 114 -1.95 22.23 11.54
CA LEU A 114 -1.50 20.94 11.01
C LEU A 114 -0.67 20.14 12.01
N LYS A 115 0.04 20.80 12.93
CA LYS A 115 0.85 20.11 13.96
C LYS A 115 0.06 19.06 14.75
N HIS A 116 -1.24 19.28 14.95
CA HIS A 116 -2.09 18.34 15.68
C HIS A 116 -2.43 17.12 14.82
N ALA A 117 -2.78 17.34 13.54
CA ALA A 117 -3.13 16.26 12.63
C ALA A 117 -1.94 15.36 12.29
N VAL A 118 -0.73 15.92 12.17
CA VAL A 118 0.46 15.15 11.78
C VAL A 118 0.97 14.21 12.87
N ASP A 119 0.63 14.47 14.14
CA ASP A 119 0.97 13.57 15.24
C ASP A 119 0.02 12.35 15.23
N ASP A 120 -1.28 12.58 15.06
CA ASP A 120 -2.29 11.50 14.98
C ASP A 120 -2.16 10.64 13.70
N LEU A 121 -1.70 11.26 12.60
CA LEU A 121 -1.57 10.61 11.28
C LEU A 121 -0.11 10.36 10.88
N TYR A 122 0.78 10.16 11.86
CA TYR A 122 2.20 9.97 11.60
C TYR A 122 2.48 8.71 10.75
N GLY A 123 3.17 8.92 9.62
CA GLY A 123 3.47 7.90 8.62
C GLY A 123 2.35 7.60 7.62
N MET A 124 1.17 8.23 7.74
CA MET A 124 0.11 8.06 6.76
C MET A 124 0.56 8.62 5.40
N HIS A 125 0.42 7.81 4.35
CA HIS A 125 0.70 8.21 2.98
C HIS A 125 -0.59 8.42 2.21
N ASP A 126 -0.55 9.38 1.28
CA ASP A 126 -1.51 9.40 0.20
C ASP A 126 -1.20 8.22 -0.74
N THR A 127 -2.22 7.72 -1.42
CA THR A 127 -2.09 6.55 -2.30
C THR A 127 -2.75 6.83 -3.62
N LEU A 128 -2.14 6.40 -4.71
CA LEU A 128 -2.78 6.46 -6.01
C LEU A 128 -3.87 5.38 -6.06
N GLY A 129 -5.12 5.83 -5.96
CA GLY A 129 -6.31 4.99 -6.07
C GLY A 129 -6.44 4.30 -7.44
N GLY A 130 -7.62 3.73 -7.68
CA GLY A 130 -7.98 3.19 -8.98
C GLY A 130 -7.86 4.21 -10.11
N SER A 131 -7.88 3.73 -11.35
CA SER A 131 -8.06 4.55 -12.54
C SER A 131 -9.33 5.40 -12.39
N VAL A 132 -9.39 6.59 -13.00
CA VAL A 132 -10.64 7.40 -13.10
C VAL A 132 -11.76 6.68 -13.86
N PHE A 133 -11.46 5.53 -14.45
CA PHE A 133 -12.38 4.66 -15.17
C PHE A 133 -12.76 3.39 -14.38
N ASP A 134 -12.29 3.23 -13.15
CA ASP A 134 -12.68 2.12 -12.26
C ASP A 134 -14.08 2.32 -11.66
#